data_AF-W5XZF5-F1
#
_entry.id   AF-W5XZF5-F1
#
_cell.length_a   1.000
_cell.length_b   1.000
_cell.length_c   1.000
_cell.angle_alpha   90.00
_cell.angle_beta   90.00
_cell.angle_gamma   90.00
#
_symmetry.space_group_name_H-M   'P 1'
#
loop_
_entity.id
_entity.type
_entity.pdbx_description
1 polymer ?
#
loop_
_entity_poly.entity_id
_entity_poly.type
_entity_poly.pdbx_seq_one_letter_code
_entity_poly.pdbx_strand_id
1 'polypeptide(L)'
;MNETGQGLTLSAPASIEEIAADGAIAQAAVDEAIRVVCGSPRTVDYLPAPGGYLAELSSPKGRWRLRGTTVATIEGDLWTWVGEPAFDIPELAGSWPVSPSLVDAARCVNGNGPLWFVRNSTGADAVVFDAPFTLPAPRHAIALGLARLAPDRDAARAVAAYAAWAGLGLRQEGSSLLLSSGDVIDGGALRPLVPTVTRNPALAREQDMFFDAAFPDRTVSYANGTLTVDNRFAAPGVVVAAVDSTHWRWSYSCEDLAELPWAFPARGLKRYGIESGELDLLRESIPRDEAAHLDATARAVLGLWQAVWVPDDERQLLVLFGALALPPLRSDVARAVLSGRAWEGDEVEAYARARGVALHPTEAGFSLAGLRLRREGERLLVED
;
A
#
# COMPACT_ATOMS: atom_id res chain seq x y z
N MET A 1 26.85 -28.79 -3.24
CA MET A 1 25.55 -29.45 -3.49
C MET A 1 24.81 -28.53 -4.44
N ASN A 2 24.85 -28.85 -5.74
CA ASN A 2 24.23 -28.04 -6.79
C ASN A 2 22.82 -28.57 -6.99
N GLU A 3 21.82 -27.93 -6.37
CA GLU A 3 20.44 -28.10 -6.81
C GLU A 3 20.20 -27.20 -8.02
N THR A 4 20.11 -27.84 -9.18
CA THR A 4 19.65 -27.27 -10.45
C THR A 4 18.23 -26.77 -10.27
N GLY A 5 18.06 -25.51 -9.87
CA GLY A 5 16.75 -24.88 -9.98
C GLY A 5 16.40 -24.75 -11.46
N GLN A 6 15.22 -25.22 -11.83
CA GLN A 6 14.71 -25.08 -13.18
C GLN A 6 14.41 -23.59 -13.42
N GLY A 7 14.87 -23.06 -14.55
CA GLY A 7 14.43 -21.74 -15.01
C GLY A 7 12.93 -21.81 -15.28
N LEU A 8 12.16 -20.94 -14.64
CA LEU A 8 10.72 -20.88 -14.87
C LEU A 8 10.48 -20.36 -16.30
N THR A 9 9.81 -21.15 -17.14
CA THR A 9 9.43 -20.71 -18.48
C THR A 9 8.00 -20.21 -18.42
N LEU A 10 7.79 -18.92 -18.69
CA LEU A 10 6.47 -18.30 -18.76
C LEU A 10 5.74 -18.79 -20.02
N SER A 11 4.55 -19.39 -19.86
CA SER A 11 3.70 -19.75 -20.99
C SER A 11 3.08 -18.50 -21.63
N ALA A 12 2.79 -18.58 -22.94
CA ALA A 12 2.01 -17.57 -23.61
C ALA A 12 0.65 -17.39 -22.88
N PRO A 13 0.16 -16.14 -22.73
CA PRO A 13 -1.11 -15.90 -22.09
C PRO A 13 -2.26 -16.49 -22.91
N ALA A 14 -3.26 -17.04 -22.23
CA ALA A 14 -4.45 -17.64 -22.82
C ALA A 14 -5.72 -16.77 -22.69
N SER A 15 -5.67 -15.70 -21.91
CA SER A 15 -6.79 -14.76 -21.73
C SER A 15 -6.32 -13.32 -21.50
N ILE A 16 -7.25 -12.37 -21.56
CA ILE A 16 -6.99 -10.95 -21.29
C ILE A 16 -6.57 -10.72 -19.83
N GLU A 17 -7.08 -11.52 -18.90
CA GLU A 17 -6.72 -11.49 -17.47
C GLU A 17 -5.27 -11.92 -17.25
N GLU A 18 -4.79 -12.93 -17.98
CA GLU A 18 -3.39 -13.35 -17.92
C GLU A 18 -2.46 -12.26 -18.47
N ILE A 19 -2.83 -11.57 -19.55
CA ILE A 19 -2.07 -10.42 -20.05
C ILE A 19 -2.07 -9.28 -19.02
N ALA A 20 -3.21 -8.99 -18.41
CA ALA A 20 -3.32 -7.97 -17.38
C ALA A 20 -2.45 -8.30 -16.15
N ALA A 21 -2.38 -9.58 -15.76
CA ALA A 21 -1.48 -10.05 -14.71
C ALA A 21 0.00 -9.91 -15.10
N ASP A 22 0.37 -10.25 -16.33
CA ASP A 22 1.74 -10.14 -16.84
C ASP A 22 2.28 -8.71 -16.76
N GLY A 23 1.43 -7.72 -17.02
CA GLY A 23 1.80 -6.31 -16.98
C GLY A 23 1.81 -5.67 -15.58
N ALA A 24 1.15 -6.29 -14.59
CA ALA A 24 0.78 -5.61 -13.34
C ALA A 24 1.96 -4.98 -12.59
N ILE A 25 3.07 -5.71 -12.45
CA ILE A 25 4.26 -5.22 -11.73
C ILE A 25 5.02 -4.16 -12.54
N ALA A 26 5.18 -4.37 -13.85
CA ALA A 26 5.86 -3.41 -14.72
C ALA A 26 5.09 -2.07 -14.78
N GLN A 27 3.76 -2.14 -14.89
CA GLN A 27 2.89 -0.97 -14.88
C GLN A 27 2.95 -0.24 -13.55
N ALA A 28 2.95 -0.95 -12.42
CA ALA A 28 3.12 -0.34 -11.11
C ALA A 28 4.46 0.39 -10.96
N ALA A 29 5.55 -0.18 -11.51
CA ALA A 29 6.86 0.46 -11.52
C ALA A 29 6.88 1.75 -12.37
N VAL A 30 6.24 1.72 -13.54
CA VAL A 30 6.12 2.88 -14.43
C VAL A 30 5.26 3.97 -13.78
N ASP A 31 4.12 3.62 -13.20
CA ASP A 31 3.22 4.56 -12.52
C ASP A 31 3.92 5.25 -11.35
N GLU A 32 4.70 4.49 -10.57
CA GLU A 32 5.51 5.04 -9.48
C GLU A 32 6.58 6.00 -10.01
N ALA A 33 7.29 5.63 -11.08
CA ALA A 33 8.31 6.49 -11.66
C ALA A 33 7.70 7.82 -12.14
N ILE A 34 6.53 7.78 -12.78
CA ILE A 34 5.78 8.97 -13.18
C ILE A 34 5.38 9.79 -11.95
N ARG A 35 4.81 9.17 -10.91
CA ARG A 35 4.40 9.89 -9.69
C ARG A 35 5.58 10.57 -8.99
N VAL A 36 6.73 9.90 -8.91
CA VAL A 36 7.93 10.45 -8.28
C VAL A 36 8.48 11.62 -9.08
N VAL A 37 8.63 11.47 -10.40
CA VAL A 37 9.24 12.47 -11.29
C VAL A 37 8.28 13.61 -11.60
N CYS A 38 7.08 13.28 -12.08
CA CYS A 38 6.08 14.25 -12.52
C CYS A 38 5.21 14.77 -11.38
N GLY A 39 5.05 14.04 -10.27
CA GLY A 39 4.05 14.40 -9.25
C GLY A 39 2.63 14.31 -9.80
N SER A 40 1.69 15.02 -9.17
CA SER A 40 0.31 15.15 -9.68
C SER A 40 0.24 16.26 -10.74
N PRO A 41 -0.03 15.93 -12.01
CA PRO A 41 -0.16 16.94 -13.06
C PRO A 41 -1.34 17.88 -12.78
N ARG A 42 -1.13 19.18 -12.96
CA ARG A 42 -2.20 20.20 -12.92
C ARG A 42 -2.92 20.33 -14.25
N THR A 43 -2.19 20.12 -15.34
CA THR A 43 -2.70 20.16 -16.70
C THR A 43 -2.05 19.06 -17.53
N VAL A 44 -2.84 18.48 -18.44
CA VAL A 44 -2.38 17.53 -19.45
C VAL A 44 -2.98 17.96 -20.78
N ASP A 45 -2.14 18.44 -21.69
CA ASP A 45 -2.56 18.82 -23.04
C ASP A 45 -2.16 17.73 -24.04
N TYR A 46 -3.05 17.38 -24.95
CA TYR A 46 -2.81 16.35 -25.97
C TYR A 46 -2.71 16.99 -27.35
N LEU A 47 -1.57 16.82 -28.00
CA LEU A 47 -1.30 17.31 -29.34
C LEU A 47 -1.26 16.13 -30.32
N PRO A 48 -2.05 16.12 -31.40
CA PRO A 48 -2.00 15.06 -32.39
C PRO A 48 -0.59 14.88 -32.98
N ALA A 49 -0.17 13.64 -33.11
CA ALA A 49 1.11 13.25 -33.70
C ALA A 49 0.93 12.03 -34.61
N PRO A 50 1.87 11.75 -35.54
CA PRO A 50 1.77 10.55 -36.37
C PRO A 50 1.70 9.28 -35.52
N GLY A 51 0.61 8.51 -35.67
CA GLY A 51 0.36 7.27 -34.93
C GLY A 51 -0.17 7.43 -33.50
N GLY A 52 -0.46 8.65 -33.05
CA GLY A 52 -0.99 8.89 -31.71
C GLY A 52 -0.92 10.35 -31.28
N TYR A 53 -0.35 10.61 -30.11
CA TYR A 53 -0.39 11.92 -29.47
C TYR A 53 0.92 12.26 -28.76
N LEU A 54 1.17 13.55 -28.58
CA LEU A 54 2.15 14.07 -27.62
C LEU A 54 1.38 14.63 -26.43
N ALA A 55 1.66 14.11 -25.23
CA ALA A 55 1.12 14.66 -23.99
C ALA A 55 2.10 15.68 -23.39
N GLU A 56 1.63 16.90 -23.14
CA GLU A 56 2.35 17.93 -22.38
C GLU A 56 1.82 18.00 -20.95
N LEU A 57 2.63 17.54 -20.00
CA LEU A 57 2.31 17.51 -18.58
C LEU A 57 2.89 18.75 -17.90
N SER A 58 2.11 19.43 -17.06
CA SER A 58 2.64 20.47 -16.16
C SER A 58 2.25 20.17 -14.72
N SER A 59 3.22 20.22 -13.81
CA SER A 59 3.01 20.05 -12.37
C SER A 59 3.91 21.00 -11.56
N PRO A 60 3.79 21.04 -10.22
CA PRO A 60 4.75 21.76 -9.38
C PRO A 60 6.20 21.29 -9.54
N LYS A 61 6.43 20.05 -9.98
CA LYS A 61 7.77 19.47 -10.17
C LYS A 61 8.41 19.84 -11.52
N GLY A 62 7.64 20.40 -12.47
CA GLY A 62 8.16 20.75 -13.79
C GLY A 62 7.18 20.53 -14.94
N ARG A 63 7.74 20.41 -16.16
CA ARG A 63 7.01 20.13 -17.39
C ARG A 63 7.66 18.96 -18.13
N TRP A 64 6.83 18.07 -18.67
CA TRP A 64 7.30 16.89 -19.41
C TRP A 64 6.51 16.72 -20.68
N ARG A 65 7.14 16.06 -21.64
CA ARG A 65 6.54 15.67 -22.92
C ARG A 65 6.67 14.17 -23.07
N LEU A 66 5.54 13.49 -23.17
CA LEU A 66 5.50 12.04 -23.39
C LEU A 66 4.91 11.77 -24.77
N ARG A 67 5.58 10.92 -25.54
CA ARG A 67 5.06 10.46 -26.83
C ARG A 67 4.14 9.27 -26.56
N GLY A 68 2.99 9.24 -27.20
CA GLY A 68 2.03 8.16 -27.07
C GLY A 68 1.58 7.61 -28.41
N THR A 69 1.24 6.33 -28.39
CA THR A 69 0.73 5.57 -29.54
C THR A 69 -0.73 5.22 -29.28
N THR A 70 -1.59 5.45 -30.27
CA THR A 70 -2.99 5.01 -30.18
C THR A 70 -3.05 3.50 -30.29
N VAL A 71 -3.58 2.85 -29.26
CA VAL A 71 -3.69 1.38 -29.18
C VAL A 71 -5.11 0.88 -29.39
N ALA A 72 -6.10 1.76 -29.19
CA ALA A 72 -7.49 1.50 -29.50
C ALA A 72 -8.27 2.79 -29.72
N THR A 73 -9.36 2.69 -30.46
CA THR A 73 -10.38 3.73 -30.60
C THR A 73 -11.60 3.34 -29.76
N ILE A 74 -12.25 4.33 -29.15
CA ILE A 74 -13.44 4.14 -28.32
C ILE A 74 -14.58 4.97 -28.89
N GLU A 75 -15.61 4.27 -29.37
CA GLU A 75 -16.85 4.87 -29.85
C GLU A 75 -18.01 4.42 -28.95
N GLY A 76 -18.62 5.37 -28.24
CA GLY A 76 -19.56 5.03 -27.16
C GLY A 76 -18.85 4.33 -25.99
N ASP A 77 -19.22 3.09 -25.72
CA ASP A 77 -18.62 2.20 -24.71
C ASP A 77 -17.80 1.05 -25.34
N LEU A 78 -17.61 1.06 -26.66
CA LEU A 78 -16.93 -0.01 -27.38
C LEU A 78 -15.47 0.35 -27.65
N TRP A 79 -14.58 -0.51 -27.17
CA TRP A 79 -13.16 -0.55 -27.44
C TRP A 79 -12.87 -1.33 -28.72
N THR A 80 -12.17 -0.72 -29.67
CA THR A 80 -11.70 -1.37 -30.89
C THR A 80 -10.18 -1.21 -31.01
N TRP A 81 -9.45 -2.33 -31.03
CA TRP A 81 -7.99 -2.33 -31.11
C TRP A 81 -7.47 -1.74 -32.43
N VAL A 82 -6.36 -1.02 -32.33
CA VAL A 82 -5.60 -0.55 -33.49
C VAL A 82 -4.39 -1.47 -33.69
N GLY A 83 -4.30 -2.08 -34.86
CA GLY A 83 -3.21 -3.01 -35.22
C GLY A 83 -3.62 -4.47 -35.18
N GLU A 84 -2.65 -5.36 -35.41
CA GLU A 84 -2.84 -6.81 -35.34
C GLU A 84 -2.71 -7.31 -33.89
N PRO A 85 -3.49 -8.32 -33.49
CA PRO A 85 -3.46 -8.84 -32.13
C PRO A 85 -2.11 -9.52 -31.84
N ALA A 86 -1.54 -9.23 -30.67
CA ALA A 86 -0.26 -9.82 -30.24
C ALA A 86 -0.37 -11.33 -29.93
N PHE A 87 -1.57 -11.80 -29.61
CA PHE A 87 -1.87 -13.17 -29.24
C PHE A 87 -3.21 -13.60 -29.86
N ASP A 88 -3.40 -14.90 -30.04
CA ASP A 88 -4.68 -15.47 -30.50
C ASP A 88 -5.70 -15.52 -29.35
N ILE A 89 -6.13 -14.33 -28.90
CA ILE A 89 -7.10 -14.11 -27.83
C ILE A 89 -8.26 -13.28 -28.41
N PRO A 90 -9.51 -13.75 -28.36
CA PRO A 90 -10.65 -13.07 -28.98
C PRO A 90 -10.82 -11.60 -28.56
N GLU A 91 -10.55 -11.29 -27.31
CA GLU A 91 -10.66 -9.95 -26.70
C GLU A 91 -9.64 -8.95 -27.26
N LEU A 92 -8.57 -9.41 -27.92
CA LEU A 92 -7.58 -8.57 -28.60
C LEU A 92 -7.97 -8.22 -30.04
N ALA A 93 -9.10 -8.73 -30.52
CA ALA A 93 -9.62 -8.47 -31.86
C ALA A 93 -11.10 -8.04 -31.81
N GLY A 94 -11.56 -7.35 -32.84
CA GLY A 94 -12.96 -6.90 -32.89
C GLY A 94 -13.27 -5.73 -31.95
N SER A 95 -14.51 -5.67 -31.46
CA SER A 95 -15.00 -4.58 -30.61
C SER A 95 -15.66 -5.12 -29.35
N TRP A 96 -15.27 -4.58 -28.20
CA TRP A 96 -15.67 -5.07 -26.88
C TRP A 96 -16.04 -3.91 -25.96
N PRO A 97 -16.95 -4.10 -24.99
CA PRO A 97 -17.17 -3.09 -23.96
C PRO A 97 -15.87 -2.76 -23.21
N VAL A 98 -15.61 -1.46 -22.99
CA VAL A 98 -14.43 -1.03 -22.23
C VAL A 98 -14.43 -1.67 -20.84
N SER A 99 -13.30 -2.26 -20.45
CA SER A 99 -13.12 -2.89 -19.14
C SER A 99 -11.72 -2.60 -18.56
N PRO A 100 -11.54 -2.70 -17.23
CA PRO A 100 -10.22 -2.55 -16.61
C PRO A 100 -9.19 -3.56 -17.18
N SER A 101 -9.58 -4.81 -17.43
CA SER A 101 -8.69 -5.82 -17.99
C SER A 101 -8.22 -5.47 -19.41
N LEU A 102 -9.06 -4.85 -20.25
CA LEU A 102 -8.65 -4.38 -21.58
C LEU A 102 -7.62 -3.24 -21.47
N VAL A 103 -7.80 -2.32 -20.52
CA VAL A 103 -6.84 -1.24 -20.26
C VAL A 103 -5.49 -1.80 -19.81
N ASP A 104 -5.48 -2.68 -18.81
CA ASP A 104 -4.27 -3.33 -18.30
C ASP A 104 -3.56 -4.13 -19.40
N ALA A 105 -4.31 -4.86 -20.22
CA ALA A 105 -3.77 -5.63 -21.32
C ALA A 105 -3.19 -4.75 -22.42
N ALA A 106 -3.86 -3.65 -22.76
CA ALA A 106 -3.40 -2.68 -23.74
C ALA A 106 -2.08 -2.05 -23.32
N ARG A 107 -1.95 -1.71 -22.03
CA ARG A 107 -0.68 -1.27 -21.46
C ARG A 107 0.38 -2.36 -21.58
N CYS A 108 0.06 -3.61 -21.21
CA CYS A 108 1.00 -4.72 -21.22
C CYS A 108 1.60 -4.99 -22.61
N VAL A 109 0.76 -5.14 -23.63
CA VAL A 109 1.21 -5.46 -24.99
C VAL A 109 1.89 -4.27 -25.70
N ASN A 110 1.77 -3.06 -25.15
CA ASN A 110 2.38 -1.84 -25.67
C ASN A 110 3.44 -1.24 -24.70
N GLY A 111 4.18 -2.09 -23.98
CA GLY A 111 5.39 -1.68 -23.27
C GLY A 111 5.18 -1.15 -21.84
N ASN A 112 4.01 -1.36 -21.25
CA ASN A 112 3.65 -1.04 -19.85
C ASN A 112 3.58 0.47 -19.50
N GLY A 113 3.60 1.34 -20.52
CA GLY A 113 3.40 2.78 -20.35
C GLY A 113 2.05 3.14 -19.70
N PRO A 114 1.87 4.36 -19.14
CA PRO A 114 0.55 4.83 -18.72
C PRO A 114 -0.40 4.92 -19.91
N LEU A 115 -1.66 4.59 -19.68
CA LEU A 115 -2.73 4.74 -20.66
C LEU A 115 -3.60 5.94 -20.29
N TRP A 116 -3.79 6.85 -21.24
CA TRP A 116 -4.76 7.94 -21.11
C TRP A 116 -5.77 7.92 -22.24
N PHE A 117 -7.00 8.30 -21.92
CA PHE A 117 -8.07 8.49 -22.90
C PHE A 117 -8.02 9.91 -23.44
N VAL A 118 -7.76 10.05 -24.74
CA VAL A 118 -7.71 11.33 -25.43
C VAL A 118 -9.01 11.55 -26.20
N ARG A 119 -9.82 12.51 -25.78
CA ARG A 119 -11.09 12.82 -26.45
C ARG A 119 -10.85 13.34 -27.87
N ASN A 120 -11.65 12.87 -28.82
CA ASN A 120 -11.64 13.32 -30.20
C ASN A 120 -13.08 13.63 -30.67
N SER A 121 -13.27 13.92 -31.96
CA SER A 121 -14.58 14.32 -32.50
C SER A 121 -15.63 13.21 -32.54
N THR A 122 -15.23 11.94 -32.49
CA THR A 122 -16.13 10.77 -32.62
C THR A 122 -16.26 9.99 -31.31
N GLY A 123 -15.35 10.19 -30.35
CA GLY A 123 -15.34 9.53 -29.05
C GLY A 123 -14.04 9.81 -28.31
N ALA A 124 -13.23 8.78 -28.11
CA ALA A 124 -11.89 8.91 -27.52
C ALA A 124 -10.92 7.89 -28.12
N ASP A 125 -9.63 8.18 -28.02
CA ASP A 125 -8.56 7.22 -28.29
C ASP A 125 -7.95 6.74 -26.97
N ALA A 126 -7.70 5.44 -26.86
CA ALA A 126 -6.85 4.90 -25.81
C ALA A 126 -5.39 4.98 -26.28
N VAL A 127 -4.57 5.72 -25.53
CA VAL A 127 -3.19 6.03 -25.93
C VAL A 127 -2.24 5.60 -24.83
N VAL A 128 -1.28 4.74 -25.18
CA VAL A 128 -0.19 4.33 -24.28
C VAL A 128 1.00 5.24 -24.51
N PHE A 129 1.49 5.89 -23.45
CA PHE A 129 2.61 6.83 -23.51
C PHE A 129 3.93 6.19 -23.08
N ASP A 130 5.00 6.52 -23.79
CA ASP A 130 6.36 6.18 -23.40
C ASP A 130 6.74 6.97 -22.14
N ALA A 131 7.15 6.26 -21.10
CA ALA A 131 7.63 6.83 -19.85
C ALA A 131 9.15 6.62 -19.73
N PRO A 132 9.99 7.54 -20.25
CA PRO A 132 11.45 7.38 -20.31
C PRO A 132 12.12 7.68 -18.96
N PHE A 133 11.48 7.30 -17.86
CA PHE A 133 11.93 7.57 -16.50
C PHE A 133 12.71 6.39 -15.93
N THR A 134 13.63 6.69 -15.03
CA THR A 134 14.31 5.63 -14.27
C THR A 134 13.29 4.92 -13.39
N LEU A 135 13.16 3.62 -13.62
CA LEU A 135 12.26 2.76 -12.87
C LEU A 135 12.80 2.50 -11.46
N PRO A 136 11.91 2.23 -10.48
CA PRO A 136 12.31 1.83 -9.15
C PRO A 136 13.07 0.48 -9.18
N ALA A 137 13.83 0.21 -8.12
CA ALA A 137 14.53 -1.06 -7.95
C ALA A 137 13.54 -2.25 -7.96
N PRO A 138 13.97 -3.47 -8.38
CA PRO A 138 13.09 -4.63 -8.54
C PRO A 138 12.19 -4.91 -7.34
N ARG A 139 12.74 -4.93 -6.13
CA ARG A 139 11.95 -5.10 -4.90
C ARG A 139 10.80 -4.11 -4.77
N HIS A 140 11.08 -2.84 -5.01
CA HIS A 140 10.07 -1.77 -4.92
C HIS A 140 8.98 -2.00 -5.97
N ALA A 141 9.37 -2.25 -7.22
CA ALA A 141 8.44 -2.57 -8.30
C ALA A 141 7.53 -3.76 -7.93
N ILE A 142 8.13 -4.87 -7.50
CA ILE A 142 7.41 -6.09 -7.10
C ILE A 142 6.47 -5.81 -5.93
N ALA A 143 6.92 -5.09 -4.90
CA ALA A 143 6.09 -4.78 -3.74
C ALA A 143 4.84 -3.98 -4.12
N LEU A 144 4.99 -2.95 -4.98
CA LEU A 144 3.85 -2.16 -5.45
C LEU A 144 2.94 -2.95 -6.38
N GLY A 145 3.52 -3.73 -7.28
CA GLY A 145 2.77 -4.55 -8.22
C GLY A 145 1.92 -5.61 -7.53
N LEU A 146 2.51 -6.35 -6.57
CA LEU A 146 1.80 -7.34 -5.77
C LEU A 146 0.71 -6.70 -4.90
N ALA A 147 0.94 -5.49 -4.38
CA ALA A 147 -0.08 -4.77 -3.62
C ALA A 147 -1.29 -4.36 -4.46
N ARG A 148 -1.12 -4.16 -5.78
CA ARG A 148 -2.20 -3.81 -6.72
C ARG A 148 -2.81 -5.02 -7.41
N LEU A 149 -2.17 -6.18 -7.34
CA LEU A 149 -2.63 -7.38 -7.99
C LEU A 149 -3.93 -7.86 -7.34
N ALA A 150 -4.95 -8.13 -8.15
CA ALA A 150 -6.20 -8.67 -7.65
C ALA A 150 -5.96 -10.05 -7.00
N PRO A 151 -6.64 -10.40 -5.88
CA PRO A 151 -6.35 -11.62 -5.12
C PRO A 151 -6.51 -12.93 -5.91
N ASP A 152 -7.30 -12.91 -6.98
CA ASP A 152 -7.58 -14.02 -7.88
C ASP A 152 -6.57 -14.16 -9.03
N ARG A 153 -5.71 -13.15 -9.25
CA ARG A 153 -4.68 -13.18 -10.30
C ARG A 153 -3.43 -13.93 -9.84
N ASP A 154 -2.80 -14.64 -10.77
CA ASP A 154 -1.60 -15.43 -10.53
C ASP A 154 -0.36 -14.54 -10.27
N ALA A 155 -0.01 -14.41 -8.99
CA ALA A 155 1.17 -13.66 -8.55
C ALA A 155 2.49 -14.24 -9.09
N ALA A 156 2.58 -15.56 -9.24
CA ALA A 156 3.79 -16.19 -9.77
C ALA A 156 3.97 -15.85 -11.24
N ARG A 157 2.88 -15.86 -12.00
CA ARG A 157 2.85 -15.41 -13.40
C ARG A 157 3.27 -13.94 -13.53
N ALA A 158 2.70 -13.05 -12.73
CA ALA A 158 3.05 -11.62 -12.73
C ALA A 158 4.54 -11.37 -12.42
N VAL A 159 5.10 -12.09 -11.43
CA VAL A 159 6.54 -12.01 -11.09
C VAL A 159 7.40 -12.54 -12.24
N ALA A 160 6.99 -13.63 -12.90
CA ALA A 160 7.70 -14.19 -14.04
C ALA A 160 7.73 -13.26 -15.25
N ALA A 161 6.59 -12.67 -15.59
CA ALA A 161 6.47 -11.68 -16.65
C ALA A 161 7.33 -10.44 -16.37
N TYR A 162 7.30 -9.94 -15.14
CA TYR A 162 8.16 -8.83 -14.72
C TYR A 162 9.65 -9.17 -14.81
N ALA A 163 10.05 -10.37 -14.35
CA ALA A 163 11.44 -10.80 -14.42
C ALA A 163 11.93 -10.83 -15.89
N ALA A 164 11.12 -11.39 -16.80
CA ALA A 164 11.42 -11.39 -18.22
C ALA A 164 11.53 -9.96 -18.79
N TRP A 165 10.57 -9.08 -18.46
CA TRP A 165 10.54 -7.69 -18.93
C TRP A 165 11.72 -6.85 -18.41
N ALA A 166 12.08 -7.02 -17.13
CA ALA A 166 13.19 -6.29 -16.49
C ALA A 166 14.56 -6.93 -16.75
N GLY A 167 14.64 -8.05 -17.48
CA GLY A 167 15.89 -8.76 -17.74
C GLY A 167 16.51 -9.42 -16.49
N LEU A 168 15.67 -9.82 -15.54
CA LEU A 168 16.08 -10.49 -14.31
C LEU A 168 16.06 -12.01 -14.48
N GLY A 169 17.04 -12.69 -13.89
CA GLY A 169 17.00 -14.15 -13.76
C GLY A 169 15.95 -14.55 -12.74
N LEU A 170 15.20 -15.62 -13.03
CA LEU A 170 14.18 -16.19 -12.14
C LEU A 170 14.39 -17.69 -11.97
N ARG A 171 14.35 -18.15 -10.72
CA ARG A 171 14.45 -19.56 -10.36
C ARG A 171 13.34 -19.92 -9.38
N GLN A 172 12.69 -21.05 -9.60
CA GLN A 172 11.70 -21.57 -8.66
C GLN A 172 12.33 -22.62 -7.74
N GLU A 173 12.09 -22.49 -6.43
CA GLU A 173 12.46 -23.47 -5.40
C GLU A 173 11.22 -23.81 -4.54
N GLY A 174 10.61 -24.96 -4.81
CA GLY A 174 9.32 -25.32 -4.20
C GLY A 174 8.24 -24.32 -4.57
N SER A 175 7.60 -23.70 -3.58
CA SER A 175 6.61 -22.62 -3.75
C SER A 175 7.23 -21.22 -3.82
N SER A 176 8.56 -21.12 -3.76
CA SER A 176 9.29 -19.86 -3.66
C SER A 176 9.82 -19.44 -5.02
N LEU A 177 9.77 -18.14 -5.31
CA LEU A 177 10.40 -17.54 -6.50
C LEU A 177 11.61 -16.73 -6.07
N LEU A 178 12.76 -17.05 -6.64
CA LEU A 178 14.05 -16.40 -6.35
C LEU A 178 14.50 -15.61 -7.57
N LEU A 179 14.63 -14.30 -7.41
CA LEU A 179 15.14 -13.41 -8.45
C LEU A 179 16.66 -13.23 -8.35
N SER A 180 17.30 -12.95 -9.48
CA SER A 180 18.72 -12.59 -9.53
C SER A 180 19.04 -11.28 -8.79
N SER A 181 18.03 -10.47 -8.44
CA SER A 181 18.17 -9.31 -7.55
C SER A 181 18.44 -9.70 -6.09
N GLY A 182 18.23 -10.98 -5.73
CA GLY A 182 18.27 -11.47 -4.35
C GLY A 182 16.91 -11.45 -3.64
N ASP A 183 15.86 -10.92 -4.28
CA ASP A 183 14.50 -10.95 -3.73
C ASP A 183 13.91 -12.35 -3.80
N VAL A 184 13.16 -12.71 -2.75
CA VAL A 184 12.44 -13.98 -2.65
C VAL A 184 10.96 -13.69 -2.45
N ILE A 185 10.10 -14.36 -3.23
CA ILE A 185 8.64 -14.26 -3.12
C ILE A 185 8.10 -15.61 -2.67
N ASP A 186 7.38 -15.61 -1.56
CA ASP A 186 6.77 -16.78 -0.94
C ASP A 186 5.26 -16.54 -0.84
N GLY A 187 4.44 -17.39 -1.49
CA GLY A 187 2.98 -17.32 -1.39
C GLY A 187 2.36 -15.98 -1.83
N GLY A 188 2.99 -15.29 -2.79
CA GLY A 188 2.51 -13.99 -3.29
C GLY A 188 2.98 -12.78 -2.48
N ALA A 189 3.87 -12.94 -1.49
CA ALA A 189 4.45 -11.85 -0.73
C ALA A 189 6.00 -11.86 -0.78
N LEU A 190 6.61 -10.68 -0.71
CA LEU A 190 8.05 -10.56 -0.61
C LEU A 190 8.53 -11.02 0.77
N ARG A 191 9.61 -11.79 0.80
CA ARG A 191 10.29 -12.12 2.05
C ARG A 191 10.81 -10.84 2.73
N PRO A 192 10.61 -10.66 4.04
CA PRO A 192 11.06 -9.45 4.75
C PRO A 192 12.58 -9.27 4.71
N LEU A 193 13.05 -8.02 4.52
CA LEU A 193 14.45 -7.62 4.71
C LEU A 193 14.70 -6.95 6.06
N VAL A 194 13.63 -6.48 6.69
CA VAL A 194 13.65 -5.88 8.02
C VAL A 194 12.82 -6.74 8.97
N PRO A 195 13.12 -6.73 10.28
CA PRO A 195 12.26 -7.38 11.26
C PRO A 195 10.84 -6.81 11.18
N THR A 196 9.85 -7.68 11.24
CA THR A 196 8.46 -7.26 11.39
C THR A 196 8.33 -6.47 12.68
N VAL A 197 7.84 -5.23 12.56
CA VAL A 197 7.49 -4.39 13.70
C VAL A 197 6.40 -5.10 14.48
N THR A 198 6.66 -5.37 15.76
CA THR A 198 5.65 -5.92 16.65
C THR A 198 4.57 -4.88 16.88
N ARG A 199 3.38 -5.11 16.31
CA ARG A 199 2.19 -4.30 16.58
C ARG A 199 1.92 -4.38 18.09
N ASN A 200 1.51 -3.26 18.68
CA ASN A 200 1.20 -3.21 20.11
C ASN A 200 -0.19 -2.61 20.36
N PRO A 201 -1.26 -3.37 20.01
CA PRO A 201 -2.63 -2.90 20.19
C PRO A 201 -2.98 -2.65 21.66
N ALA A 202 -2.32 -3.32 22.61
CA ALA A 202 -2.48 -3.04 24.04
C ALA A 202 -1.93 -1.67 24.42
N LEU A 203 -0.72 -1.32 23.97
CA LEU A 203 -0.16 0.02 24.19
C LEU A 203 -0.98 1.11 23.50
N ALA A 204 -1.43 0.87 22.26
CA ALA A 204 -2.31 1.80 21.54
C ALA A 204 -3.60 2.06 22.35
N ARG A 205 -4.25 0.99 22.82
CA ARG A 205 -5.45 1.10 23.67
C ARG A 205 -5.18 1.86 24.96
N GLU A 206 -4.07 1.62 25.64
CA GLU A 206 -3.74 2.36 26.86
C GLU A 206 -3.51 3.86 26.59
N GLN A 207 -2.79 4.17 25.52
CA GLN A 207 -2.52 5.54 25.09
C GLN A 207 -3.83 6.28 24.79
N ASP A 208 -4.77 5.62 24.12
CA ASP A 208 -6.10 6.17 23.83
C ASP A 208 -6.91 6.36 25.12
N MET A 209 -6.96 5.36 25.99
CA MET A 209 -7.65 5.46 27.29
C MET A 209 -7.11 6.60 28.15
N PHE A 210 -5.78 6.78 28.19
CA PHE A 210 -5.15 7.85 28.95
C PHE A 210 -5.45 9.22 28.35
N PHE A 211 -5.43 9.34 27.02
CA PHE A 211 -5.78 10.57 26.33
C PHE A 211 -7.25 10.95 26.51
N ASP A 212 -8.16 9.99 26.38
CA ASP A 212 -9.60 10.19 26.60
C ASP A 212 -9.89 10.59 28.06
N ALA A 213 -9.19 10.00 29.03
CA ALA A 213 -9.34 10.37 30.43
C ALA A 213 -8.79 11.78 30.74
N ALA A 214 -7.68 12.17 30.09
CA ALA A 214 -7.08 13.48 30.26
C ALA A 214 -7.87 14.59 29.54
N PHE A 215 -8.56 14.25 28.45
CA PHE A 215 -9.30 15.18 27.60
C PHE A 215 -10.66 14.60 27.13
N PRO A 216 -11.64 14.47 28.04
CA PRO A 216 -12.91 13.78 27.75
C PRO A 216 -13.83 14.51 26.76
N ASP A 217 -13.82 15.86 26.77
CA ASP A 217 -14.68 16.70 25.92
C ASP A 217 -13.85 17.47 24.87
N ARG A 218 -12.75 16.86 24.42
CA ARG A 218 -11.77 17.55 23.60
C ARG A 218 -12.34 18.05 22.28
N THR A 219 -11.92 19.26 21.93
CA THR A 219 -11.98 19.82 20.59
C THR A 219 -10.60 19.71 19.96
N VAL A 220 -10.55 19.17 18.75
CA VAL A 220 -9.31 18.95 18.02
C VAL A 220 -9.34 19.76 16.74
N SER A 221 -8.28 20.52 16.49
CA SER A 221 -8.05 21.17 15.20
C SER A 221 -6.65 20.83 14.70
N TYR A 222 -6.50 20.77 13.38
CA TYR A 222 -5.23 20.48 12.75
C TYR A 222 -5.00 21.45 11.60
N ALA A 223 -3.88 22.15 11.64
CA ALA A 223 -3.50 23.10 10.61
C ALA A 223 -1.99 23.16 10.46
N ASN A 224 -1.51 23.12 9.23
CA ASN A 224 -0.09 23.29 8.88
C ASN A 224 0.86 22.38 9.69
N GLY A 225 0.49 21.11 9.88
CA GLY A 225 1.32 20.15 10.62
C GLY A 225 1.20 20.21 12.13
N THR A 226 0.39 21.12 12.68
CA THR A 226 0.21 21.28 14.12
C THR A 226 -1.19 20.85 14.53
N LEU A 227 -1.25 19.89 15.44
CA LEU A 227 -2.44 19.48 16.15
C LEU A 227 -2.64 20.38 17.37
N THR A 228 -3.84 20.93 17.53
CA THR A 228 -4.23 21.68 18.73
C THR A 228 -5.40 20.97 19.41
N VAL A 229 -5.29 20.76 20.72
CA VAL A 229 -6.32 20.13 21.56
C VAL A 229 -6.78 21.15 22.59
N ASP A 230 -8.08 21.48 22.57
CA ASP A 230 -8.76 22.44 23.47
C ASP A 230 -8.14 23.84 23.55
N ASN A 231 -7.37 24.25 22.55
CA ASN A 231 -6.50 25.44 22.60
C ASN A 231 -5.56 25.46 23.83
N ARG A 232 -5.30 24.31 24.45
CA ARG A 232 -4.46 24.16 25.65
C ARG A 232 -3.10 23.58 25.32
N PHE A 233 -3.05 22.70 24.34
CA PHE A 233 -1.85 22.01 23.94
C PHE A 233 -1.74 21.96 22.42
N ALA A 234 -0.52 22.14 21.93
CA ALA A 234 -0.18 22.03 20.52
C ALA A 234 0.98 21.04 20.34
N ALA A 235 0.86 20.13 19.38
CA ALA A 235 1.90 19.16 19.04
C ALA A 235 2.08 19.05 17.52
N PRO A 236 3.29 18.75 17.05
CA PRO A 236 3.48 18.26 15.70
C PRO A 236 2.66 16.99 15.48
N GLY A 237 1.89 16.95 14.41
CA GLY A 237 1.10 15.78 14.02
C GLY A 237 1.37 15.39 12.57
N VAL A 238 1.31 14.09 12.30
CA VAL A 238 1.51 13.50 10.98
C VAL A 238 0.17 13.00 10.45
N VAL A 239 -0.26 13.51 9.31
CA VAL A 239 -1.42 12.92 8.60
C VAL A 239 -0.96 11.64 7.95
N VAL A 240 -1.47 10.49 8.40
CA VAL A 240 -1.06 9.17 7.89
C VAL A 240 -2.09 8.56 6.95
N ALA A 241 -3.37 8.88 7.13
CA ALA A 241 -4.44 8.35 6.29
C ALA A 241 -5.59 9.33 6.14
N ALA A 242 -6.33 9.16 5.05
CA ALA A 242 -7.60 9.79 4.76
C ALA A 242 -8.64 8.68 4.60
N VAL A 243 -9.73 8.76 5.36
CA VAL A 243 -10.73 7.70 5.48
C VAL A 243 -12.11 8.28 5.23
N ASP A 244 -12.80 7.77 4.22
CA ASP A 244 -14.19 8.12 3.94
C ASP A 244 -15.16 7.09 4.56
N SER A 245 -16.42 7.10 4.17
CA SER A 245 -17.41 6.14 4.67
C SER A 245 -17.12 4.69 4.29
N THR A 246 -16.32 4.47 3.25
CA THR A 246 -16.13 3.17 2.59
C THR A 246 -14.68 2.72 2.49
N HIS A 247 -13.72 3.63 2.40
CA HIS A 247 -12.34 3.32 2.08
C HIS A 247 -11.35 4.03 3.00
N TRP A 248 -10.25 3.33 3.26
CA TRP A 248 -9.02 3.83 3.84
C TRP A 248 -8.00 4.08 2.74
N ARG A 249 -7.37 5.27 2.73
CA ARG A 249 -6.25 5.60 1.85
C ARG A 249 -5.09 6.16 2.65
N TRP A 250 -3.88 5.68 2.39
CA TRP A 250 -2.68 6.29 2.98
C TRP A 250 -2.48 7.71 2.45
N SER A 251 -2.04 8.63 3.30
CA SER A 251 -1.85 10.04 2.93
C SER A 251 -0.83 10.22 1.80
N TYR A 252 0.19 9.35 1.72
CA TYR A 252 1.16 9.36 0.64
C TYR A 252 0.56 8.92 -0.72
N SER A 253 -0.63 8.32 -0.74
CA SER A 253 -1.37 7.92 -1.94
C SER A 253 -2.48 8.91 -2.32
N CYS A 254 -2.77 9.92 -1.49
CA CYS A 254 -3.76 10.94 -1.77
C CYS A 254 -3.09 12.14 -2.45
N GLU A 255 -3.50 12.50 -3.67
CA GLU A 255 -2.83 13.55 -4.47
C GLU A 255 -2.72 14.90 -3.77
N ASP A 256 -3.75 15.27 -3.01
CA ASP A 256 -3.86 16.51 -2.28
C ASP A 256 -3.09 16.52 -0.95
N LEU A 257 -2.73 15.35 -0.42
CA LEU A 257 -1.96 15.19 0.83
C LEU A 257 -0.51 14.81 0.60
N ALA A 258 -0.20 14.04 -0.45
CA ALA A 258 1.09 13.36 -0.63
C ALA A 258 2.28 14.31 -0.77
N GLU A 259 2.03 15.56 -1.18
CA GLU A 259 3.05 16.60 -1.33
C GLU A 259 3.08 17.61 -0.16
N LEU A 260 2.21 17.43 0.86
CA LEU A 260 2.20 18.29 2.04
C LEU A 260 3.32 17.91 3.01
N PRO A 261 4.09 18.87 3.55
CA PRO A 261 5.23 18.58 4.44
C PRO A 261 4.88 17.72 5.66
N TRP A 262 3.68 17.91 6.21
CA TRP A 262 3.21 17.19 7.39
C TRP A 262 2.61 15.80 7.10
N ALA A 263 2.49 15.42 5.83
CA ALA A 263 2.17 14.06 5.41
C ALA A 263 3.44 13.27 4.99
N PHE A 264 4.57 13.94 4.74
CA PHE A 264 5.81 13.29 4.32
C PHE A 264 6.29 12.15 5.24
N PRO A 265 6.19 12.23 6.58
CA PRO A 265 6.60 11.11 7.42
C PRO A 265 5.80 9.81 7.15
N ALA A 266 4.58 9.90 6.62
CA ALA A 266 3.81 8.73 6.22
C ALA A 266 4.46 7.94 5.06
N ARG A 267 5.38 8.54 4.29
CA ARG A 267 6.21 7.79 3.31
C ARG A 267 7.10 6.75 3.99
N GLY A 268 7.36 6.88 5.29
CA GLY A 268 7.99 5.85 6.11
C GLY A 268 7.18 4.55 6.15
N LEU A 269 5.85 4.63 6.12
CA LEU A 269 4.96 3.48 6.03
C LEU A 269 5.13 2.75 4.70
N LYS A 270 5.16 3.49 3.59
CA LYS A 270 5.43 2.93 2.26
C LYS A 270 6.79 2.24 2.21
N ARG A 271 7.84 2.90 2.71
CA ARG A 271 9.19 2.33 2.75
C ARG A 271 9.21 1.03 3.57
N TYR A 272 8.61 1.06 4.76
CA TYR A 272 8.53 -0.13 5.60
C TYR A 272 7.71 -1.24 4.94
N GLY A 273 6.60 -0.94 4.26
CA GLY A 273 5.83 -1.92 3.48
C GLY A 273 6.66 -2.62 2.40
N ILE A 274 7.49 -1.87 1.67
CA ILE A 274 8.42 -2.43 0.67
C ILE A 274 9.48 -3.32 1.34
N GLU A 275 10.06 -2.89 2.45
CA GLU A 275 11.13 -3.61 3.14
C GLU A 275 10.61 -4.86 3.87
N SER A 276 9.44 -4.79 4.49
CA SER A 276 8.81 -5.89 5.25
C SER A 276 7.99 -6.85 4.41
N GLY A 277 7.55 -6.44 3.21
CA GLY A 277 6.61 -7.22 2.40
C GLY A 277 5.14 -7.07 2.84
N GLU A 278 4.81 -6.11 3.71
CA GLU A 278 3.45 -5.86 4.18
C GLU A 278 2.64 -5.07 3.14
N LEU A 279 1.93 -5.80 2.26
CA LEU A 279 1.24 -5.24 1.09
C LEU A 279 0.11 -4.27 1.43
N ASP A 280 -0.56 -4.41 2.59
CA ASP A 280 -1.59 -3.46 3.03
C ASP A 280 -1.03 -2.05 3.24
N LEU A 281 0.26 -1.92 3.56
CA LEU A 281 0.92 -0.63 3.67
C LEU A 281 1.26 -0.01 2.32
N LEU A 282 0.95 -0.67 1.21
CA LEU A 282 1.25 -0.26 -0.17
C LEU A 282 0.00 -0.16 -1.05
N ARG A 283 -1.12 -0.77 -0.63
CA ARG A 283 -2.41 -0.65 -1.30
C ARG A 283 -2.88 0.81 -1.31
N GLU A 284 -3.35 1.27 -2.47
CA GLU A 284 -3.79 2.66 -2.64
C GLU A 284 -5.12 2.95 -1.95
N SER A 285 -6.00 1.94 -1.92
CA SER A 285 -7.32 1.99 -1.31
C SER A 285 -7.64 0.64 -0.70
N ILE A 286 -8.14 0.63 0.52
CA ILE A 286 -8.48 -0.57 1.29
C ILE A 286 -9.91 -0.39 1.80
N PRO A 287 -10.79 -1.39 1.70
CA PRO A 287 -12.10 -1.34 2.34
C PRO A 287 -11.97 -1.01 3.83
N ARG A 288 -12.80 -0.09 4.32
CA ARG A 288 -12.66 0.44 5.70
C ARG A 288 -12.82 -0.65 6.76
N ASP A 289 -13.66 -1.64 6.52
CA ASP A 289 -13.86 -2.81 7.38
C ASP A 289 -12.64 -3.72 7.45
N GLU A 290 -11.85 -3.82 6.37
CA GLU A 290 -10.58 -4.55 6.33
C GLU A 290 -9.40 -3.77 6.94
N ALA A 291 -9.54 -2.45 7.13
CA ALA A 291 -8.47 -1.56 7.57
C ALA A 291 -8.28 -1.47 9.10
N ALA A 292 -8.99 -2.28 9.90
CA ALA A 292 -9.06 -2.13 11.35
C ALA A 292 -7.70 -2.19 12.07
N HIS A 293 -6.73 -2.93 11.55
CA HIS A 293 -5.39 -3.07 12.14
C HIS A 293 -4.39 -1.98 11.72
N LEU A 294 -4.71 -1.18 10.70
CA LEU A 294 -3.75 -0.30 10.05
C LEU A 294 -3.31 0.88 10.92
N ASP A 295 -4.20 1.35 11.80
CA ASP A 295 -3.91 2.31 12.86
C ASP A 295 -2.71 1.83 13.70
N ALA A 296 -2.80 0.61 14.25
CA ALA A 296 -1.83 0.09 15.19
C ALA A 296 -0.48 -0.17 14.49
N THR A 297 -0.52 -0.63 13.24
CA THR A 297 0.67 -0.76 12.40
C THR A 297 1.33 0.60 12.18
N ALA A 298 0.55 1.62 11.79
CA ALA A 298 1.10 2.94 11.50
C ALA A 298 1.74 3.58 12.74
N ARG A 299 1.10 3.44 13.91
CA ARG A 299 1.65 3.89 15.20
C ARG A 299 2.98 3.21 15.51
N ALA A 300 3.06 1.89 15.34
CA ALA A 300 4.26 1.12 15.64
C ALA A 300 5.42 1.41 14.67
N VAL A 301 5.13 1.54 13.38
CA VAL A 301 6.15 1.85 12.35
C VAL A 301 6.71 3.26 12.50
N LEU A 302 5.85 4.25 12.80
CA LEU A 302 6.27 5.65 12.93
C LEU A 302 6.73 6.03 14.34
N GLY A 303 6.48 5.17 15.34
CA GLY A 303 6.75 5.47 16.75
C GLY A 303 5.85 6.59 17.32
N LEU A 304 4.71 6.85 16.70
CA LEU A 304 3.74 7.86 17.09
C LEU A 304 2.51 7.16 17.65
N TRP A 305 2.31 7.24 18.96
CA TRP A 305 1.38 6.36 19.66
C TRP A 305 0.02 6.97 19.97
N GLN A 306 -0.15 8.27 19.73
CA GLN A 306 -1.43 8.94 19.91
C GLN A 306 -2.09 9.16 18.56
N ALA A 307 -3.40 8.92 18.49
CA ALA A 307 -4.19 9.12 17.29
C ALA A 307 -5.41 10.01 17.55
N VAL A 308 -5.70 10.85 16.57
CA VAL A 308 -6.94 11.63 16.53
C VAL A 308 -7.49 11.65 15.12
N TRP A 309 -8.81 11.67 15.05
CA TRP A 309 -9.56 11.82 13.82
C TRP A 309 -9.95 13.29 13.66
N VAL A 310 -9.57 13.88 12.53
CA VAL A 310 -9.87 15.27 12.21
C VAL A 310 -10.80 15.31 11.01
N PRO A 311 -11.95 15.99 11.09
CA PRO A 311 -12.83 16.19 9.93
C PRO A 311 -12.12 16.96 8.82
N ASP A 312 -12.32 16.50 7.58
CA ASP A 312 -11.78 17.13 6.37
C ASP A 312 -12.77 16.90 5.24
N ASP A 313 -13.66 17.88 5.02
CA ASP A 313 -14.81 17.78 4.11
C ASP A 313 -15.62 16.47 4.31
N GLU A 314 -15.66 15.60 3.30
CA GLU A 314 -16.41 14.33 3.30
C GLU A 314 -15.61 13.15 3.89
N ARG A 315 -14.39 13.39 4.37
CA ARG A 315 -13.49 12.37 4.91
C ARG A 315 -13.01 12.72 6.32
N GLN A 316 -12.33 11.76 6.95
CA GLN A 316 -11.66 11.92 8.22
C GLN A 316 -10.16 11.69 8.02
N LEU A 317 -9.34 12.59 8.53
CA LEU A 317 -7.89 12.42 8.54
C LEU A 317 -7.49 11.72 9.83
N LEU A 318 -6.71 10.64 9.71
CA LEU A 318 -6.00 10.06 10.84
C LEU A 318 -4.69 10.84 11.03
N VAL A 319 -4.59 11.53 12.16
CA VAL A 319 -3.39 12.26 12.56
C VAL A 319 -2.73 11.54 13.73
N LEU A 320 -1.47 11.15 13.55
CA LEU A 320 -0.66 10.58 14.61
C LEU A 320 0.28 11.61 15.22
N PHE A 321 0.48 11.56 16.53
CA PHE A 321 1.41 12.44 17.24
C PHE A 321 2.12 11.72 18.39
N GLY A 322 3.03 12.44 19.05
CA GLY A 322 3.92 11.88 20.08
C GLY A 322 3.17 11.16 21.21
N ALA A 323 3.82 10.16 21.79
CA ALA A 323 3.28 9.42 22.92
C ALA A 323 3.08 10.32 24.15
N LEU A 324 2.00 10.10 24.89
CA LEU A 324 1.84 10.70 26.21
C LEU A 324 2.71 9.96 27.22
N ALA A 325 3.24 10.71 28.19
CA ALA A 325 3.96 10.14 29.31
C ALA A 325 2.98 9.37 30.20
N LEU A 326 2.94 8.05 30.02
CA LEU A 326 2.11 7.17 30.83
C LEU A 326 2.69 7.07 32.25
N PRO A 327 1.85 7.10 33.30
CA PRO A 327 2.27 6.74 34.65
C PRO A 327 2.85 5.31 34.71
N PRO A 328 3.58 4.94 35.78
CA PRO A 328 4.01 3.56 35.98
C PRO A 328 2.85 2.56 35.89
N LEU A 329 3.08 1.40 35.27
CA LEU A 329 2.03 0.41 35.08
C LEU A 329 1.57 -0.15 36.43
N ARG A 330 0.25 -0.08 36.65
CA ARG A 330 -0.44 -0.69 37.79
C ARG A 330 -1.30 -1.85 37.32
N SER A 331 -1.60 -2.79 38.23
CA SER A 331 -2.41 -3.97 37.94
C SER A 331 -3.82 -3.65 37.47
N ASP A 332 -4.44 -2.58 37.98
CA ASP A 332 -5.77 -2.12 37.56
C ASP A 332 -5.77 -1.53 36.14
N VAL A 333 -4.73 -0.78 35.77
CA VAL A 333 -4.54 -0.30 34.40
C VAL A 333 -4.28 -1.46 33.44
N ALA A 334 -3.39 -2.39 33.80
CA ALA A 334 -3.13 -3.60 33.01
C ALA A 334 -4.43 -4.39 32.80
N ARG A 335 -5.25 -4.52 33.85
CA ARG A 335 -6.55 -5.20 33.79
C ARG A 335 -7.47 -4.48 32.82
N ALA A 336 -7.61 -3.16 32.92
CA ALA A 336 -8.50 -2.39 32.05
C ALA A 336 -8.10 -2.47 30.56
N VAL A 337 -6.79 -2.45 30.27
CA VAL A 337 -6.25 -2.56 28.91
C VAL A 337 -6.45 -3.97 28.34
N LEU A 338 -6.12 -5.00 29.11
CA LEU A 338 -6.12 -6.39 28.65
C LEU A 338 -7.50 -7.08 28.79
N SER A 339 -8.47 -6.47 29.45
CA SER A 339 -9.82 -7.04 29.55
C SER A 339 -10.61 -6.93 28.24
N GLY A 340 -11.57 -7.85 28.07
CA GLY A 340 -12.56 -7.83 26.99
C GLY A 340 -12.19 -8.66 25.75
N ARG A 341 -10.99 -9.22 25.68
CA ARG A 341 -10.62 -10.23 24.68
C ARG A 341 -9.46 -11.10 25.15
N ALA A 342 -9.25 -12.21 24.44
CA ALA A 342 -8.01 -12.96 24.51
C ALA A 342 -6.91 -12.23 23.71
N TRP A 343 -5.68 -12.29 24.22
CA TRP A 343 -4.49 -11.68 23.60
C TRP A 343 -3.50 -12.76 23.21
N GLU A 344 -2.79 -12.58 22.11
CA GLU A 344 -1.68 -13.46 21.80
C GLU A 344 -0.52 -13.20 22.77
N GLY A 345 0.28 -14.23 23.09
CA GLY A 345 1.36 -14.11 24.08
C GLY A 345 2.40 -13.05 23.72
N ASP A 346 2.70 -12.90 22.43
CA ASP A 346 3.63 -11.90 21.89
C ASP A 346 3.09 -10.47 21.99
N GLU A 347 1.77 -10.26 21.83
CA GLU A 347 1.12 -8.96 22.07
C GLU A 347 1.32 -8.50 23.52
N VAL A 348 1.13 -9.41 24.49
CA VAL A 348 1.30 -9.11 25.91
C VAL A 348 2.76 -8.89 26.27
N GLU A 349 3.68 -9.67 25.69
CA GLU A 349 5.11 -9.47 25.89
C GLU A 349 5.58 -8.12 25.33
N ALA A 350 5.12 -7.74 24.14
CA ALA A 350 5.40 -6.44 23.54
C ALA A 350 4.86 -5.29 24.40
N TYR A 351 3.66 -5.43 24.96
CA TYR A 351 3.09 -4.46 25.90
C TYR A 351 3.93 -4.34 27.18
N ALA A 352 4.30 -5.47 27.79
CA ALA A 352 5.15 -5.51 28.98
C ALA A 352 6.49 -4.79 28.73
N ARG A 353 7.14 -5.12 27.61
CA ARG A 353 8.41 -4.52 27.17
C ARG A 353 8.28 -3.01 26.96
N ALA A 354 7.23 -2.56 26.28
CA ALA A 354 6.98 -1.14 26.06
C ALA A 354 6.73 -0.36 27.36
N ARG A 355 6.19 -1.03 28.39
CA ARG A 355 5.97 -0.46 29.73
C ARG A 355 7.15 -0.64 30.68
N GLY A 356 8.24 -1.26 30.22
CA GLY A 356 9.43 -1.50 31.04
C GLY A 356 9.18 -2.45 32.21
N VAL A 357 8.21 -3.35 32.09
CA VAL A 357 7.88 -4.36 33.10
C VAL A 357 8.13 -5.76 32.57
N ALA A 358 8.46 -6.69 33.47
CA ALA A 358 8.64 -8.09 33.11
C ALA A 358 7.31 -8.85 33.12
N LEU A 359 7.14 -9.74 32.15
CA LEU A 359 6.11 -10.76 32.15
C LEU A 359 6.66 -12.00 32.87
N HIS A 360 6.13 -12.33 34.04
CA HIS A 360 6.63 -13.42 34.86
C HIS A 360 5.81 -14.69 34.65
N PRO A 361 6.42 -15.85 34.35
CA PRO A 361 5.68 -17.11 34.33
C PRO A 361 5.17 -17.48 35.72
N THR A 362 4.02 -18.13 35.78
CA THR A 362 3.37 -18.65 37.00
C THR A 362 2.91 -20.09 36.75
N GLU A 363 2.47 -20.81 37.78
CA GLU A 363 2.02 -22.21 37.64
C GLU A 363 0.85 -22.38 36.64
N ALA A 364 0.00 -21.36 36.48
CA ALA A 364 -1.21 -21.40 35.65
C ALA A 364 -1.17 -20.46 34.42
N GLY A 365 -0.06 -19.75 34.20
CA GLY A 365 0.03 -18.75 33.14
C GLY A 365 1.13 -17.72 33.40
N PHE A 366 0.78 -16.44 33.43
CA PHE A 366 1.74 -15.34 33.58
C PHE A 366 1.25 -14.27 34.56
N SER A 367 2.16 -13.40 35.00
CA SER A 367 1.87 -12.23 35.83
C SER A 367 2.52 -10.99 35.22
N LEU A 368 1.73 -9.93 35.06
CA LEU A 368 2.14 -8.63 34.52
C LEU A 368 1.79 -7.53 35.52
N ALA A 369 2.79 -6.88 36.12
CA ALA A 369 2.57 -5.84 37.14
C ALA A 369 1.60 -6.28 38.28
N GLY A 370 1.63 -7.57 38.65
CA GLY A 370 0.76 -8.15 39.67
C GLY A 370 -0.62 -8.61 39.17
N LEU A 371 -0.97 -8.36 37.91
CA LEU A 371 -2.14 -8.93 37.26
C LEU A 371 -1.85 -10.37 36.82
N ARG A 372 -2.69 -11.33 37.21
CA ARG A 372 -2.60 -12.71 36.73
C ARG A 372 -3.29 -12.86 35.38
N LEU A 373 -2.60 -13.57 34.49
CA LEU A 373 -3.05 -13.92 33.15
C LEU A 373 -3.06 -15.43 33.02
N ARG A 374 -4.21 -16.02 32.73
CA ARG A 374 -4.34 -17.45 32.46
C ARG A 374 -4.00 -17.74 31.01
N ARG A 375 -3.25 -18.81 30.77
CA ARG A 375 -2.94 -19.29 29.41
C ARG A 375 -4.05 -20.23 28.92
N GLU A 376 -4.59 -19.95 27.73
CA GLU A 376 -5.50 -20.83 26.99
C GLU A 376 -4.93 -21.05 25.58
N GLY A 377 -4.22 -22.17 25.39
CA GLY A 377 -3.46 -22.40 24.15
C GLY A 377 -2.32 -21.39 24.01
N GLU A 378 -2.26 -20.68 22.89
CA GLU A 378 -1.29 -19.59 22.66
C GLU A 378 -1.76 -18.23 23.17
N ARG A 379 -2.99 -18.17 23.71
CA ARG A 379 -3.61 -16.92 24.15
C ARG A 379 -3.55 -16.73 25.66
N LEU A 380 -3.54 -15.48 26.05
CA LEU A 380 -3.57 -15.01 27.43
C LEU A 380 -4.88 -14.26 27.71
N LEU A 381 -5.48 -14.57 28.84
CA LEU A 381 -6.72 -13.97 29.33
C LEU A 381 -6.49 -13.44 30.73
N VAL A 382 -7.13 -12.31 31.06
CA VAL A 382 -7.17 -11.80 32.42
C VAL A 382 -7.86 -12.82 33.33
N GLU A 383 -7.22 -13.17 34.44
CA GLU A 383 -7.83 -13.96 35.51
C GLU A 383 -8.58 -13.02 36.46
N ASP A 384 -9.83 -13.37 36.81
CA ASP A 384 -10.66 -12.54 37.69
C ASP A 384 -10.06 -12.38 39.08
#